data_AF-A0A924IYA0-F1
#
_entry.id   AF-A0A924IYA0-F1
#
_cell.length_a   1.000
_cell.length_b   1.000
_cell.length_c   1.000
_cell.angle_alpha   90.00
_cell.angle_beta   90.00
_cell.angle_gamma   90.00
#
_symmetry.space_group_name_H-M   'P 1'
#
loop_
_entity.id
_entity.type
_entity.pdbx_description
1 polymer ?
#
loop_
_entity_poly.entity_id
_entity_poly.type
_entity_poly.pdbx_seq_one_letter_code
_entity_poly.pdbx_strand_id
1 'polypeptide(L)' 'MQEMPKIIGAGLVVIGTGIGIGKIGAAALEGMARQPEQAGKLQVAMLIAAALVEGVAFAALFAVN' A
#
# COMPACT_ATOMS: atom_id res chain seq x y z
N MET A 1 -5.14 -28.39 -10.77
CA MET A 1 -3.74 -27.91 -10.90
C MET A 1 -3.64 -26.44 -11.35
N GLN A 2 -4.68 -25.84 -11.95
CA GLN A 2 -4.70 -24.42 -12.36
C GLN A 2 -4.86 -23.40 -11.22
N GLU A 3 -5.24 -23.83 -10.00
CA GLU A 3 -5.43 -22.94 -8.84
C GLU A 3 -4.12 -22.51 -8.16
N MET A 4 -3.05 -23.29 -8.31
CA MET A 4 -1.79 -23.04 -7.59
C MET A 4 -1.10 -21.74 -8.04
N PRO A 5 -0.99 -21.41 -9.35
CA PRO A 5 -0.47 -20.11 -9.79
C PRO A 5 -1.28 -18.91 -9.29
N LYS A 6 -2.61 -19.05 -9.18
CA LYS A 6 -3.51 -17.97 -8.73
C LYS A 6 -3.27 -17.60 -7.27
N ILE A 7 -3.21 -18.60 -6.40
CA ILE A 7 -2.95 -18.40 -4.96
C ILE A 7 -1.56 -17.78 -4.74
N ILE A 8 -0.56 -18.21 -5.50
CA ILE A 8 0.79 -17.63 -5.45
C ILE A 8 0.75 -16.16 -5.92
N GLY A 9 0.08 -15.87 -7.03
CA GLY A 9 -0.10 -14.52 -7.55
C GLY A 9 -0.78 -13.59 -6.54
N ALA A 10 -1.89 -14.03 -5.95
CA ALA A 10 -2.60 -13.28 -4.90
C ALA A 10 -1.71 -13.03 -3.68
N GLY A 11 -0.94 -14.03 -3.24
CA GLY A 11 0.01 -13.87 -2.13
C GLY A 11 1.08 -12.81 -2.43
N LEU A 12 1.62 -12.79 -3.64
CA LEU A 12 2.60 -11.78 -4.07
C LEU A 12 2.01 -10.36 -4.10
N VAL A 13 0.76 -10.22 -4.58
CA VAL A 13 0.04 -8.93 -4.56
C VAL A 13 -0.11 -8.43 -3.14
N VAL A 14 -0.54 -9.28 -2.20
CA VAL A 14 -0.70 -8.90 -0.78
C VAL A 14 0.63 -8.48 -0.15
N ILE A 15 1.70 -9.23 -0.39
CA ILE A 15 3.04 -8.90 0.14
C ILE A 15 3.53 -7.56 -0.42
N GLY A 16 3.46 -7.36 -1.73
CA GLY A 16 3.88 -6.11 -2.37
C GLY A 16 3.11 -4.89 -1.85
N THR A 17 1.80 -5.06 -1.69
CA THR A 17 0.90 -4.02 -1.15
C THR A 17 1.25 -3.68 0.29
N GLY A 18 1.42 -4.70 1.15
CA GLY A 18 1.79 -4.50 2.56
C GLY A 18 3.13 -3.76 2.72
N ILE A 19 4.13 -4.10 1.90
CA ILE A 19 5.42 -3.41 1.89
C ILE A 19 5.26 -1.95 1.43
N GLY A 20 4.48 -1.70 0.37
CA GLY A 20 4.24 -0.35 -0.16
C GLY A 20 3.56 0.56 0.86
N ILE A 21 2.45 0.10 1.43
CA ILE A 21 1.70 0.84 2.46
C ILE A 21 2.55 1.06 3.72
N GLY A 22 3.27 0.03 4.18
CA GLY A 22 4.13 0.13 5.35
C GLY A 22 5.21 1.21 5.19
N LYS A 23 5.82 1.32 4.01
CA LYS A 23 6.80 2.37 3.71
C LYS A 23 6.19 3.76 3.69
N ILE A 24 5.02 3.91 3.08
CA ILE A 24 4.28 5.18 3.04
C ILE A 24 3.93 5.64 4.45
N GLY A 25 3.37 4.74 5.28
CA GLY A 25 3.02 5.04 6.66
C GLY A 25 4.24 5.40 7.52
N ALA A 26 5.34 4.65 7.39
CA ALA A 26 6.58 4.94 8.13
C ALA A 26 7.16 6.31 7.76
N ALA A 27 7.24 6.63 6.46
CA ALA A 27 7.75 7.92 6.00
C ALA A 27 6.86 9.09 6.45
N ALA A 28 5.54 8.91 6.43
CA ALA A 28 4.60 9.91 6.92
C ALA A 28 4.76 10.12 8.43
N LEU A 29 4.80 9.04 9.23
CA LEU A 29 4.99 9.12 10.68
C LEU A 29 6.31 9.82 11.05
N GLU A 30 7.40 9.47 10.37
CA GLU A 30 8.69 10.14 10.57
C GLU A 30 8.64 11.61 10.19
N GLY A 31 8.01 11.95 9.07
CA GLY A 31 7.78 13.33 8.66
C GLY A 31 6.97 14.13 9.68
N MET A 32 5.89 13.55 10.20
CA MET A 32 5.02 14.19 11.20
C MET A 32 5.74 14.38 12.54
N ALA A 33 6.61 13.43 12.92
CA ALA A 33 7.43 13.55 14.11
C ALA A 33 8.48 14.67 13.98
N ARG A 34 9.03 14.88 12.78
CA ARG A 34 10.01 15.95 12.50
C ARG A 34 9.38 17.33 12.33
N GLN A 35 8.16 17.39 11.78
CA GLN A 35 7.44 18.64 11.50
C GLN A 35 5.96 18.51 11.92
N PRO A 36 5.66 18.60 13.23
CA PRO A 36 4.30 18.44 13.75
C PRO A 36 3.29 19.41 13.14
N GLU A 37 3.71 20.63 12.81
CA GLU A 37 2.89 21.66 12.17
C GLU A 37 2.41 21.29 10.76
N GLN A 38 3.10 20.35 10.08
CA GLN A 38 2.68 19.84 8.78
C GLN A 38 1.91 18.50 8.89
N ALA A 39 1.59 18.03 10.10
CA ALA A 39 1.05 16.68 10.29
C ALA A 39 -0.22 16.41 9.48
N GLY A 40 -1.16 17.37 9.45
CA GLY A 40 -2.38 17.22 8.64
C GLY A 40 -2.10 17.09 7.14
N LYS A 41 -1.12 17.83 6.59
CA LYS A 41 -0.77 17.73 5.17
C LYS A 41 -0.07 16.41 4.85
N LEU A 42 0.84 15.96 5.71
CA LEU A 42 1.53 14.68 5.58
C LEU A 42 0.55 13.51 5.66
N GLN A 43 -0.42 13.56 6.58
CA GLN A 43 -1.48 12.57 6.66
C GLN A 43 -2.33 12.51 5.38
N VAL A 44 -2.73 13.65 4.82
CA VAL A 44 -3.48 13.69 3.55
C VAL A 44 -2.65 13.11 2.41
N ALA A 45 -1.38 13.51 2.28
CA ALA A 45 -0.48 12.96 1.26
C ALA A 45 -0.28 11.45 1.42
N MET A 46 -0.12 10.96 2.65
CA MET A 46 -0.03 9.54 2.99
C MET A 46 -1.28 8.78 2.54
N LEU A 47 -2.47 9.29 2.86
CA LEU A 47 -3.75 8.66 2.49
C LEU A 47 -3.94 8.61 0.98
N ILE A 48 -3.58 9.66 0.24
CA ILE A 48 -3.64 9.67 -1.23
C ILE A 48 -2.68 8.61 -1.80
N ALA A 49 -1.44 8.58 -1.32
CA ALA A 49 -0.46 7.60 -1.77
C ALA A 49 -0.90 6.17 -1.45
N ALA A 50 -1.45 5.95 -0.24
CA ALA A 50 -2.00 4.66 0.18
C ALA A 50 -3.17 4.23 -0.71
N ALA A 51 -4.11 5.13 -1.01
CA ALA A 51 -5.25 4.85 -1.88
C ALA A 51 -4.83 4.48 -3.30
N LEU A 52 -3.77 5.09 -3.85
CA LEU A 52 -3.23 4.73 -5.16
C LEU A 52 -2.64 3.30 -5.14
N VAL A 53 -1.90 2.95 -4.08
CA VAL A 53 -1.35 1.59 -3.91
C VAL A 53 -2.48 0.57 -3.74
N GLU A 54 -3.47 0.86 -2.90
CA GLU A 54 -4.64 0.01 -2.70
C GLU A 54 -5.45 -0.17 -3.98
N GLY A 55 -5.62 0.88 -4.79
CA GLY A 55 -6.33 0.78 -6.07
C GLY A 55 -5.66 -0.18 -7.05
N VAL A 56 -4.33 -0.11 -7.17
CA VAL A 56 -3.55 -1.04 -8.02
C VAL A 56 -3.57 -2.46 -7.44
N ALA A 57 -3.40 -2.61 -6.13
CA ALA A 57 -3.46 -3.89 -5.45
C ALA A 57 -4.80 -4.60 -5.63
N PHE A 58 -5.89 -3.85 -5.46
CA PHE A 58 -7.24 -4.34 -5.65
C PHE A 58 -7.46 -4.79 -7.10
N ALA A 59 -7.07 -3.98 -8.09
CA ALA A 59 -7.15 -4.37 -9.50
C ALA A 59 -6.31 -5.63 -9.80
N ALA A 60 -5.12 -5.75 -9.23
CA ALA A 60 -4.25 -6.91 -9.41
C ALA A 60 -4.85 -8.20 -8.82
N LEU A 61 -5.63 -8.14 -7.74
CA LEU A 61 -6.32 -9.31 -7.19
C LEU A 61 -7.34 -9.91 -8.17
N PHE A 62 -8.00 -9.10 -9.01
CA PHE A 62 -8.89 -9.64 -10.06
C PHE A 62 -8.13 -10.20 -11.25
N ALA A 63 -6.92 -9.72 -11.51
CA ALA A 63 -6.07 -10.22 -12.60
C ALA A 63 -5.48 -11.61 -12.31
N VAL A 64 -5.36 -11.98 -11.02
CA VAL A 64 -4.83 -13.29 -10.58
C VAL A 64 -5.94 -14.30 -10.24
N ASN A 65 -7.21 -13.95 -10.44
CA ASN A 65 -8.38 -14.77 -10.11
C ASN A 65 -8.92 -15.56 -11.32
#